data_AF-A0A942V3T1-F1
#
_entry.id   AF-A0A942V3T1-F1
#
_cell.length_a   1.000
_cell.length_b   1.000
_cell.length_c   1.000
_cell.angle_alpha   90.00
_cell.angle_beta   90.00
_cell.angle_gamma   90.00
#
_symmetry.space_group_name_H-M   'P 1'
#
loop_
_entity.id
_entity.type
_entity.pdbx_description
1 polymer ?
#
loop_
_entity_poly.entity_id
_entity_poly.type
_entity_poly.pdbx_seq_one_letter_code
_entity_poly.pdbx_strand_id
1 'polypeptide(L)'
;MKIPTNHREYPTPVRLDKALRDIQKAEREILPVPAGHTNTYETSVDDFIKRVNKDENLASRKIITYLNRGSSALAFETPDEKILKLSMGNHFPMNRPHEKFDVPIYEKGHIGRMFYYLEEKLFQHGLSEPFVEIVRDKIKKAGYKPFDIHEGDVHQIGISSKGEVYLLDPECARYKTIFHALFAKTKKLLRK
;
A
#
# COMPACT_ATOMS: atom_id res chain seq x y z
N MET A 1 -16.96 13.74 -5.88
CA MET A 1 -17.50 12.41 -6.24
C MET A 1 -16.98 11.42 -5.20
N LYS A 2 -17.83 10.91 -4.30
CA LYS A 2 -17.39 9.96 -3.26
C LYS A 2 -17.13 8.62 -3.94
N ILE A 3 -15.87 8.22 -4.01
CA ILE A 3 -15.52 6.83 -4.32
C ILE A 3 -16.15 6.00 -3.20
N PRO A 4 -17.02 5.00 -3.49
CA PRO A 4 -17.64 4.20 -2.45
C PRO A 4 -16.54 3.64 -1.54
N THR A 5 -16.65 3.91 -0.24
CA THR A 5 -15.78 3.31 0.77
C THR A 5 -16.06 1.83 0.77
N ASN A 6 -15.18 1.12 0.09
CA ASN A 6 -15.23 -0.29 -0.27
C ASN A 6 -14.89 -1.22 0.91
N HIS A 7 -15.06 -0.76 2.15
CA HIS A 7 -14.78 -1.55 3.34
C HIS A 7 -15.72 -2.77 3.39
N ARG A 8 -15.15 -3.96 3.57
CA ARG A 8 -15.92 -5.20 3.70
C ARG A 8 -15.27 -6.13 4.70
N GLU A 9 -15.98 -6.40 5.78
CA GLU A 9 -15.65 -7.47 6.73
C GLU A 9 -16.26 -8.79 6.27
N TYR A 10 -15.51 -9.87 6.45
CA TYR A 10 -15.96 -11.22 6.17
C TYR A 10 -16.30 -11.93 7.51
N PRO A 11 -17.52 -12.48 7.66
CA PRO A 11 -17.91 -13.20 8.89
C PRO A 11 -17.01 -14.40 9.22
N THR A 12 -16.36 -14.97 8.20
CA THR A 12 -15.35 -16.01 8.32
C THR A 12 -14.19 -15.71 7.37
N PRO A 13 -12.94 -16.07 7.70
CA PRO A 13 -11.80 -15.80 6.83
C PRO A 13 -11.97 -16.44 5.44
N VAL A 14 -11.89 -15.61 4.40
CA VAL A 14 -11.99 -16.03 2.99
C VAL A 14 -10.62 -16.08 2.34
N ARG A 15 -10.47 -16.82 1.24
CA ARG A 15 -9.27 -16.77 0.40
C ARG A 15 -9.19 -15.43 -0.34
N LEU A 16 -7.98 -14.95 -0.62
CA LEU A 16 -7.73 -13.69 -1.33
C LEU A 16 -8.35 -13.70 -2.74
N ASP A 17 -8.26 -14.81 -3.46
CA ASP A 17 -8.89 -14.98 -4.77
C ASP A 17 -10.41 -14.75 -4.73
N LYS A 18 -11.10 -15.26 -3.71
CA LYS A 18 -12.52 -15.01 -3.46
C LYS A 18 -12.76 -13.55 -3.12
N ALA A 19 -11.97 -12.97 -2.21
CA ALA A 19 -12.12 -11.56 -1.83
C ALA A 19 -12.00 -10.63 -3.05
N LEU A 20 -11.05 -10.89 -3.95
CA LEU A 20 -10.89 -10.11 -5.19
C LEU A 20 -12.09 -10.25 -6.13
N ARG A 21 -12.68 -11.45 -6.26
CA ARG A 21 -13.91 -11.65 -7.06
C ARG A 21 -15.11 -10.94 -6.45
N ASP A 22 -15.21 -10.92 -5.13
CA ASP A 22 -16.24 -10.19 -4.41
C ASP A 22 -16.14 -8.67 -4.66
N ILE A 23 -14.92 -8.13 -4.70
CA ILE A 23 -14.66 -6.73 -5.07
C ILE A 23 -15.01 -6.49 -6.53
N GLN A 24 -14.56 -7.34 -7.45
CA GLN A 24 -14.88 -7.25 -8.88
C GLN A 24 -16.40 -7.21 -9.11
N LYS A 25 -17.16 -8.05 -8.41
CA LYS A 25 -18.63 -8.06 -8.48
C LYS A 25 -19.21 -6.74 -7.98
N ALA A 26 -18.79 -6.27 -6.81
CA ALA A 26 -19.27 -5.01 -6.24
C ALA A 26 -18.97 -3.81 -7.15
N GLU A 27 -17.78 -3.75 -7.76
CA GLU A 27 -17.44 -2.69 -8.69
C GLU A 27 -18.29 -2.71 -9.97
N ARG A 28 -18.64 -3.90 -10.47
CA ARG A 28 -19.55 -4.01 -11.63
C ARG A 28 -20.98 -3.59 -11.30
N GLU A 29 -21.45 -3.84 -10.08
CA GLU A 29 -22.80 -3.45 -9.62
C GLU A 29 -22.93 -1.93 -9.44
N ILE A 30 -21.83 -1.24 -9.12
CA ILE A 30 -21.79 0.21 -8.96
C ILE A 30 -21.70 0.95 -10.31
N LEU A 31 -21.46 0.22 -11.42
CA LEU A 31 -21.13 0.79 -12.72
C LEU A 31 -22.07 0.35 -13.86
N PRO A 32 -23.18 1.06 -14.12
CA PRO A 32 -23.42 1.52 -15.48
C PRO A 32 -22.62 2.81 -15.62
N VAL A 33 -21.39 2.73 -16.13
CA VAL A 33 -20.66 3.95 -16.53
C VAL A 33 -21.47 4.57 -17.67
N PRO A 34 -22.01 5.79 -17.53
CA PRO A 34 -22.70 6.43 -18.64
C PRO A 34 -21.70 6.59 -19.80
N ALA A 35 -22.16 6.38 -21.04
CA ALA A 35 -21.31 6.51 -22.22
C ALA A 35 -20.57 7.86 -22.20
N GLY A 36 -19.24 7.83 -22.12
CA GLY A 36 -18.40 9.02 -22.06
C GLY A 36 -17.65 9.26 -20.73
N HIS A 37 -17.90 8.47 -19.68
CA HIS A 37 -17.09 8.52 -18.44
C HIS A 37 -16.11 7.34 -18.36
N THR A 38 -14.95 7.54 -17.73
CA THR A 38 -13.98 6.47 -17.44
C THR A 38 -14.00 6.17 -15.94
N ASN A 39 -13.85 4.90 -15.58
CA ASN A 39 -13.56 4.52 -14.19
C ASN A 39 -12.31 5.27 -13.72
N THR A 40 -12.37 5.90 -12.56
CA THR A 40 -11.31 6.75 -12.00
C THR A 40 -10.10 5.96 -11.46
N TYR A 41 -10.08 4.64 -11.59
CA TYR A 41 -8.95 3.81 -11.18
C TYR A 41 -7.99 3.60 -12.36
N GLU A 42 -6.70 3.83 -12.11
CA GLU A 42 -5.64 3.56 -13.10
C GLU A 42 -5.47 2.06 -13.39
N THR A 43 -6.00 1.21 -12.51
CA THR A 43 -5.86 -0.25 -12.57
C THR A 43 -7.20 -0.93 -12.41
N SER A 44 -7.41 -2.09 -13.07
CA SER A 44 -8.62 -2.93 -12.89
C SER A 44 -8.39 -4.01 -11.82
N VAL A 45 -9.43 -4.41 -11.08
CA VAL A 45 -9.38 -5.61 -10.21
C VAL A 45 -9.01 -6.86 -11.00
N ASP A 46 -9.42 -6.92 -12.27
CA ASP A 46 -9.13 -8.04 -13.17
C ASP A 46 -7.62 -8.30 -13.29
N ASP A 47 -6.82 -7.23 -13.27
CA ASP A 47 -5.37 -7.33 -13.32
C ASP A 47 -4.79 -7.97 -12.06
N PHE A 48 -5.36 -7.67 -10.89
CA PHE A 48 -4.98 -8.31 -9.62
C PHE A 48 -5.38 -9.78 -9.63
N ILE A 49 -6.64 -10.10 -9.98
CA ILE A 49 -7.15 -11.47 -10.07
C ILE A 49 -6.25 -12.32 -10.98
N LYS A 50 -5.96 -11.83 -12.18
CA LYS A 50 -5.13 -12.53 -13.17
C LYS A 50 -3.74 -12.87 -12.64
N ARG A 51 -3.17 -12.04 -11.76
CA ARG A 51 -1.81 -12.21 -11.23
C ARG A 51 -1.81 -13.04 -9.96
N VAL A 52 -2.73 -12.78 -9.03
CA VAL A 52 -2.90 -13.58 -7.81
C VAL A 52 -3.16 -15.04 -8.16
N ASN A 53 -4.00 -15.34 -9.15
CA ASN A 53 -4.27 -16.73 -9.57
C ASN A 53 -3.05 -17.47 -10.15
N LYS A 54 -1.91 -16.81 -10.37
CA LYS A 54 -0.66 -17.47 -10.80
C LYS A 54 0.18 -17.96 -9.63
N ASP A 55 -0.19 -17.61 -8.41
CA ASP A 55 0.53 -17.97 -7.18
C ASP A 55 -0.48 -18.50 -6.15
N GLU A 56 -0.52 -19.82 -5.98
CA GLU A 56 -1.48 -20.46 -5.07
C GLU A 56 -1.24 -20.08 -3.60
N ASN A 57 0.00 -19.78 -3.20
CA ASN A 57 0.29 -19.35 -1.84
C ASN A 57 -0.34 -17.98 -1.56
N LEU A 58 -0.21 -17.04 -2.50
CA LEU A 58 -0.85 -15.74 -2.40
C LEU A 58 -2.38 -15.84 -2.53
N ALA A 59 -2.88 -16.61 -3.52
CA ALA A 59 -4.31 -16.76 -3.78
C ALA A 59 -5.07 -17.40 -2.61
N SER A 60 -4.47 -18.38 -1.95
CA SER A 60 -5.06 -19.09 -0.81
C SER A 60 -4.96 -18.34 0.52
N ARG A 61 -4.22 -17.22 0.56
CA ARG A 61 -4.04 -16.42 1.77
C ARG A 61 -5.39 -15.97 2.34
N LYS A 62 -5.53 -16.08 3.66
CA LYS A 62 -6.78 -15.77 4.36
C LYS A 62 -6.93 -14.27 4.61
N ILE A 63 -8.11 -13.75 4.32
CA ILE A 63 -8.51 -12.36 4.48
C ILE A 63 -9.74 -12.31 5.39
N ILE A 64 -9.73 -11.38 6.35
CA ILE A 64 -10.88 -11.09 7.21
C ILE A 64 -11.56 -9.77 6.84
N THR A 65 -10.81 -8.83 6.26
CA THR A 65 -11.35 -7.53 5.88
C THR A 65 -10.72 -7.04 4.58
N TYR A 66 -11.52 -6.51 3.68
CA TYR A 66 -11.05 -5.62 2.63
C TYR A 66 -11.19 -4.19 3.14
N LEU A 67 -10.06 -3.49 3.26
CA LEU A 67 -9.98 -2.22 3.96
C LEU A 67 -10.31 -1.07 3.03
N ASN A 68 -9.53 -0.93 1.96
CA ASN A 68 -9.70 0.16 1.01
C ASN A 68 -8.96 -0.10 -0.31
N ARG A 69 -9.24 0.76 -1.30
CA ARG A 69 -8.59 0.82 -2.60
C ARG A 69 -8.08 2.23 -2.90
N GLY A 70 -6.84 2.30 -3.37
CA GLY A 70 -6.26 3.47 -4.03
C GLY A 70 -6.38 3.40 -5.56
N SER A 71 -5.77 4.35 -6.26
CA SER A 71 -5.73 4.37 -7.75
C SER A 71 -5.07 3.11 -8.33
N SER A 72 -4.02 2.62 -7.67
CA SER A 72 -3.16 1.52 -8.13
C SER A 72 -3.00 0.37 -7.13
N ALA A 73 -3.67 0.42 -5.97
CA ALA A 73 -3.45 -0.53 -4.87
C ALA A 73 -4.74 -0.96 -4.14
N LEU A 74 -4.70 -2.15 -3.55
CA LEU A 74 -5.73 -2.75 -2.69
C LEU A 74 -5.13 -3.13 -1.34
N ALA A 75 -5.82 -2.87 -0.24
CA ALA A 75 -5.39 -3.23 1.10
C ALA A 75 -6.40 -4.17 1.79
N PHE A 76 -5.87 -5.22 2.41
CA PHE A 76 -6.64 -6.24 3.09
C PHE A 76 -6.08 -6.49 4.49
N GLU A 77 -6.95 -6.88 5.41
CA GLU A 77 -6.55 -7.39 6.72
C GLU A 77 -6.59 -8.91 6.73
N THR A 78 -5.57 -9.51 7.35
CA THR A 78 -5.38 -10.95 7.53
C THR A 78 -5.74 -11.38 8.95
N PRO A 79 -6.08 -12.66 9.20
CA PRO A 79 -6.46 -13.15 10.54
C PRO A 79 -5.42 -12.93 11.64
N ASP A 80 -4.15 -12.82 11.27
CA ASP A 80 -3.01 -12.61 12.17
C ASP A 80 -2.64 -11.12 12.30
N GLU A 81 -3.64 -10.25 12.14
CA GLU A 81 -3.60 -8.79 12.34
C GLU A 81 -2.52 -8.08 11.50
N LYS A 82 -2.29 -8.55 10.28
CA LYS A 82 -1.38 -7.91 9.31
C LYS A 82 -2.15 -7.33 8.13
N ILE A 83 -1.52 -6.38 7.46
CA ILE A 83 -2.06 -5.74 6.26
C ILE A 83 -1.41 -6.34 5.03
N LEU A 84 -2.20 -7.03 4.21
CA LEU A 84 -1.78 -7.42 2.87
C LEU A 84 -2.11 -6.29 1.90
N LYS A 85 -1.08 -5.65 1.36
CA LYS A 85 -1.21 -4.65 0.30
C LYS A 85 -0.83 -5.26 -1.04
N LEU A 86 -1.69 -5.11 -2.04
CA LEU A 86 -1.40 -5.42 -3.44
C LEU A 86 -1.28 -4.11 -4.21
N SER A 87 -0.26 -3.94 -5.03
CA SER A 87 -0.07 -2.74 -5.85
C SER A 87 0.37 -3.08 -7.28
N MET A 88 -0.05 -2.30 -8.26
CA MET A 88 0.45 -2.38 -9.63
C MET A 88 1.64 -1.42 -9.79
N GLY A 89 2.83 -1.99 -9.94
CA GLY A 89 4.07 -1.25 -9.85
C GLY A 89 4.69 -1.32 -8.45
N ASN A 90 5.95 -0.90 -8.36
CA ASN A 90 6.65 -0.86 -7.10
C ASN A 90 6.20 0.38 -6.31
N HIS A 91 5.66 0.17 -5.10
CA HIS A 91 5.24 1.24 -4.19
C HIS A 91 6.42 2.12 -3.73
N PHE A 92 7.66 1.62 -3.83
CA PHE A 92 8.85 2.38 -3.47
C PHE A 92 9.36 3.19 -4.68
N PRO A 93 9.24 4.53 -4.65
CA PRO A 93 9.55 5.38 -5.79
C PRO A 93 11.01 5.24 -6.22
N MET A 94 11.24 5.16 -7.53
CA MET A 94 12.56 4.91 -8.13
C MET A 94 13.30 3.69 -7.56
N ASN A 95 12.55 2.68 -7.08
CA ASN A 95 13.09 1.48 -6.42
C ASN A 95 13.97 1.79 -5.19
N ARG A 96 13.65 2.86 -4.46
CA ARG A 96 14.32 3.12 -3.18
C ARG A 96 14.16 1.93 -2.22
N PRO A 97 15.14 1.65 -1.35
CA PRO A 97 14.97 0.61 -0.34
C PRO A 97 13.84 0.99 0.64
N HIS A 98 13.33 -0.03 1.31
CA HIS A 98 12.51 0.14 2.51
C HIS A 98 13.39 0.70 3.63
N GLU A 99 12.88 1.69 4.33
CA GLU A 99 13.58 2.42 5.39
C GLU A 99 12.85 2.30 6.72
N LYS A 100 13.53 2.65 7.82
CA LYS A 100 12.96 2.55 9.18
C LYS A 100 11.77 3.48 9.44
N PHE A 101 11.54 4.46 8.57
CA PHE A 101 10.38 5.35 8.66
C PHE A 101 9.17 4.81 7.90
N ASP A 102 9.35 3.83 7.00
CA ASP A 102 8.25 3.17 6.32
C ASP A 102 7.60 2.13 7.24
N VAL A 103 6.34 1.77 6.98
CA VAL A 103 5.68 0.66 7.69
C VAL A 103 6.56 -0.60 7.65
N PRO A 104 6.76 -1.30 8.78
CA PRO A 104 7.49 -2.56 8.79
C PRO A 104 6.88 -3.60 7.84
N ILE A 105 7.73 -4.27 7.07
CA ILE A 105 7.33 -5.30 6.10
C ILE A 105 7.84 -6.65 6.57
N TYR A 106 6.93 -7.59 6.77
CA TYR A 106 7.22 -8.98 7.11
C TYR A 106 7.53 -9.82 5.88
N GLU A 107 6.82 -9.57 4.79
CA GLU A 107 6.92 -10.33 3.55
C GLU A 107 6.71 -9.40 2.36
N LYS A 108 7.45 -9.61 1.27
CA LYS A 108 7.22 -8.92 0.01
C LYS A 108 7.66 -9.74 -1.19
N GLY A 109 7.00 -9.52 -2.31
CA GLY A 109 7.34 -10.13 -3.59
C GLY A 109 6.60 -9.47 -4.74
N HIS A 110 6.72 -10.04 -5.94
CA HIS A 110 5.99 -9.57 -7.10
C HIS A 110 5.67 -10.69 -8.10
N ILE A 111 4.57 -10.53 -8.81
CA ILE A 111 4.12 -11.41 -9.90
C ILE A 111 3.91 -10.54 -11.15
N GLY A 112 4.87 -10.62 -12.07
CA GLY A 112 4.94 -9.66 -13.18
C GLY A 112 5.06 -8.25 -12.64
N ARG A 113 4.10 -7.36 -13.01
CA ARG A 113 4.04 -5.98 -12.53
C ARG A 113 3.31 -5.77 -11.20
N MET A 114 2.65 -6.78 -10.64
CA MET A 114 1.95 -6.64 -9.36
C MET A 114 2.93 -6.95 -8.22
N PHE A 115 3.05 -6.04 -7.28
CA PHE A 115 3.80 -6.22 -6.05
C PHE A 115 2.83 -6.55 -4.91
N TYR A 116 3.31 -7.30 -3.93
CA TYR A 116 2.60 -7.54 -2.69
C TYR A 116 3.50 -7.30 -1.49
N TYR A 117 2.89 -6.79 -0.42
CA TYR A 117 3.55 -6.49 0.85
C TYR A 117 2.67 -6.97 1.99
N LEU A 118 3.22 -7.74 2.91
CA LEU A 118 2.61 -8.02 4.20
C LEU A 118 3.22 -7.08 5.23
N GLU A 119 2.44 -6.09 5.62
CA GLU A 119 2.82 -4.95 6.46
C GLU A 119 2.28 -5.12 7.88
N GLU A 120 2.93 -4.46 8.84
CA GLU A 120 2.38 -4.27 10.19
C GLU A 120 1.08 -3.47 10.13
N LYS A 121 0.09 -3.91 10.91
CA LYS A 121 -1.13 -3.14 11.12
C LYS A 121 -0.81 -1.95 12.03
N LEU A 122 -1.01 -0.76 11.47
CA LEU A 122 -0.86 0.50 12.18
C LEU A 122 -2.23 1.09 12.50
N PHE A 123 -2.27 1.85 13.57
CA PHE A 123 -3.45 2.57 14.03
C PHE A 123 -3.37 4.04 13.60
N GLN A 124 -4.52 4.63 13.28
CA GLN A 124 -4.61 6.05 12.91
C GLN A 124 -5.46 6.89 13.87
N HIS A 125 -6.01 6.27 14.92
CA HIS A 125 -6.80 6.98 15.92
C HIS A 125 -5.90 7.86 16.79
N GLY A 126 -6.35 9.07 17.13
CA GLY A 126 -5.64 9.98 18.04
C GLY A 126 -4.36 10.59 17.47
N LEU A 127 -4.08 10.42 16.17
CA LEU A 127 -2.97 11.09 15.50
C LEU A 127 -3.26 12.57 15.30
N SER A 128 -2.22 13.38 15.43
CA SER A 128 -2.25 14.84 15.33
C SER A 128 -1.02 15.35 14.57
N GLU A 129 -1.04 16.64 14.20
CA GLU A 129 0.04 17.29 13.43
C GLU A 129 1.46 17.02 13.94
N PRO A 130 1.77 17.05 15.25
CA PRO A 130 3.10 16.73 15.74
C PRO A 130 3.64 15.36 15.30
N PHE A 131 2.77 14.36 15.11
CA PHE A 131 3.18 13.04 14.63
C PHE A 131 3.59 13.06 13.15
N VAL A 132 2.99 13.94 12.35
CA VAL A 132 3.36 14.11 10.95
C VAL A 132 4.77 14.68 10.83
N GLU A 133 5.11 15.65 11.68
CA GLU A 133 6.46 16.23 11.73
C GLU A 133 7.52 15.20 12.17
N ILE A 134 7.19 14.30 13.11
CA ILE A 134 8.08 13.18 13.48
C ILE A 134 8.46 12.36 12.25
N VAL A 135 7.49 11.99 11.41
CA VAL A 135 7.74 11.18 10.20
C VAL A 135 8.52 11.98 9.17
N ARG A 136 8.15 13.25 8.92
CA ARG A 136 8.88 14.14 8.01
C ARG A 136 10.34 14.29 8.40
N ASP A 137 10.63 14.39 9.69
CA ASP A 137 11.99 14.45 10.21
C ASP A 137 12.74 13.13 10.07
N LYS A 138 12.09 11.98 10.31
CA LYS A 138 12.69 10.66 10.04
C LYS A 138 13.07 10.52 8.56
N ILE A 139 12.20 10.95 7.63
CA ILE A 139 12.46 10.96 6.17
C ILE A 139 13.69 11.83 5.83
N LYS A 140 13.72 13.07 6.33
CA LYS A 140 14.83 14.01 6.09
C LYS A 140 16.16 13.47 6.64
N LYS A 141 16.16 12.93 7.86
CA LYS A 141 17.33 12.32 8.53
C LYS A 141 17.87 11.12 7.77
N ALA A 142 17.00 10.33 7.15
CA ALA A 142 17.39 9.22 6.29
C ALA A 142 17.90 9.66 4.90
N GLY A 143 17.95 10.97 4.61
CA GLY A 143 18.50 11.52 3.37
C GLY A 143 17.47 11.68 2.24
N TYR A 144 16.19 11.46 2.51
CA TYR A 144 15.11 11.62 1.55
C TYR A 144 14.46 13.01 1.64
N LYS A 145 13.60 13.33 0.68
CA LYS A 145 12.74 14.51 0.66
C LYS A 145 11.29 14.05 0.93
N PRO A 146 10.61 14.61 1.96
CA PRO A 146 9.17 14.48 2.09
C PRO A 146 8.48 15.09 0.86
N PHE A 147 7.61 14.32 0.24
CA PHE A 147 6.87 14.69 -0.96
C PHE A 147 5.40 14.41 -0.69
N ASP A 148 4.50 15.35 -0.97
CA ASP A 148 3.05 15.14 -0.80
C ASP A 148 2.66 14.59 0.60
N ILE A 149 3.34 15.09 1.63
CA ILE A 149 3.04 14.87 3.04
C ILE A 149 3.23 16.21 3.75
N HIS A 150 2.16 16.97 3.86
CA HIS A 150 2.09 18.32 4.40
C HIS A 150 1.71 18.31 5.89
N GLU A 151 1.83 19.47 6.53
CA GLU A 151 1.30 19.66 7.89
C GLU A 151 -0.20 19.33 7.88
N GLY A 152 -0.65 18.53 8.85
CA GLY A 152 -2.04 18.08 8.95
C GLY A 152 -2.36 16.77 8.23
N ASP A 153 -1.44 16.19 7.45
CA ASP A 153 -1.66 14.93 6.71
C ASP A 153 -1.58 13.68 7.61
N VAL A 154 -2.37 13.67 8.68
CA VAL A 154 -2.46 12.56 9.65
C VAL A 154 -2.87 11.23 9.01
N HIS A 155 -3.54 11.28 7.86
CA HIS A 155 -3.96 10.09 7.10
C HIS A 155 -2.79 9.38 6.39
N GLN A 156 -1.64 10.04 6.23
CA GLN A 156 -0.42 9.48 5.60
C GLN A 156 0.47 8.73 6.61
N ILE A 157 0.12 8.76 7.90
CA ILE A 157 0.91 8.17 8.97
C ILE A 157 0.09 7.18 9.80
N GLY A 158 0.81 6.29 10.48
CA GLY A 158 0.24 5.31 11.39
C GLY A 158 1.15 5.07 12.59
N ILE A 159 0.56 4.67 13.72
CA ILE A 159 1.29 4.31 14.93
C ILE A 159 1.17 2.80 15.19
N SER A 160 2.28 2.16 15.53
CA SER A 160 2.29 0.74 15.91
C SER A 160 1.73 0.56 17.33
N SER A 161 1.45 -0.69 17.70
CA SER A 161 1.11 -1.06 19.08
C SER A 161 2.19 -0.69 20.11
N LYS A 162 3.43 -0.44 19.66
CA LYS A 162 4.56 -0.01 20.50
C LYS A 162 4.73 1.51 20.59
N GLY A 163 3.86 2.29 19.94
CA GLY A 163 3.94 3.74 19.92
C GLY A 163 4.89 4.32 18.86
N GLU A 164 5.50 3.50 18.01
CA GLU A 164 6.35 3.98 16.91
C GLU A 164 5.50 4.49 15.75
N VAL A 165 5.87 5.65 15.22
CA VAL A 165 5.17 6.35 14.12
C VAL A 165 5.88 6.07 12.80
N TYR A 166 5.10 5.72 11.79
CA TYR A 166 5.56 5.34 10.45
C TYR A 166 4.77 6.06 9.35
N LEU A 167 5.40 6.14 8.18
CA LEU A 167 4.81 6.55 6.91
C LEU A 167 4.04 5.37 6.29
N LEU A 168 2.75 5.56 5.99
CA LEU A 168 1.88 4.55 5.37
C LEU A 168 2.09 4.40 3.87
N ASP A 169 2.35 5.52 3.19
CA ASP A 169 2.59 5.57 1.76
C ASP A 169 4.07 5.89 1.43
N PRO A 170 4.88 4.88 1.07
CA PRO A 170 6.25 5.07 0.65
C PRO A 170 6.47 6.09 -0.49
N GLU A 171 5.46 6.41 -1.31
CA GLU A 171 5.59 7.38 -2.41
C GLU A 171 5.81 8.82 -1.91
N CYS A 172 5.42 9.10 -0.67
CA CYS A 172 5.62 10.38 0.00
C CYS A 172 7.06 10.62 0.48
N ALA A 173 7.98 9.68 0.25
CA ALA A 173 9.40 9.85 0.51
C ALA A 173 10.21 9.56 -0.75
N ARG A 174 10.89 10.57 -1.29
CA ARG A 174 11.62 10.49 -2.56
C ARG A 174 13.08 10.84 -2.38
N TYR A 175 13.94 10.35 -3.28
CA TYR A 175 15.32 10.83 -3.32
C TYR A 175 15.34 12.34 -3.60
N LYS A 176 16.27 13.05 -2.94
CA LYS A 176 16.44 14.50 -3.13
C LYS A 176 16.80 14.85 -4.58
N THR A 177 17.61 14.00 -5.23
CA THR A 177 18.02 14.15 -6.63
C THR A 177 18.16 12.79 -7.31
N ILE A 178 18.17 12.76 -8.65
CA ILE A 178 18.43 11.54 -9.45
C ILE A 178 19.82 10.96 -9.13
N PHE A 179 20.82 11.79 -8.84
CA PHE A 179 22.15 11.33 -8.43
C PHE A 179 22.13 10.48 -7.17
N HIS A 180 21.28 10.83 -6.18
CA HIS A 180 21.14 10.00 -4.97
C HIS A 180 20.56 8.63 -5.29
N ALA A 181 19.61 8.55 -6.22
CA ALA A 181 19.07 7.27 -6.70
C ALA A 181 20.14 6.43 -7.39
N LEU A 182 20.96 7.06 -8.25
CA LEU A 182 22.05 6.40 -8.97
C LEU A 182 23.13 5.87 -8.01
N PHE A 183 23.53 6.69 -7.03
CA PHE A 183 24.57 6.36 -6.05
C PHE A 183 24.12 5.24 -5.09
N ALA A 184 22.85 5.26 -4.66
CA ALA A 184 22.27 4.18 -3.87
C ALA A 184 22.30 2.84 -4.64
N LYS A 185 22.02 2.88 -5.95
CA LYS A 185 22.07 1.69 -6.82
C LYS A 185 23.50 1.14 -6.94
N THR A 186 24.51 1.99 -7.11
CA THR A 186 25.93 1.58 -7.16
C THR A 186 26.41 1.00 -5.84
N LYS A 187 26.08 1.65 -4.72
CA LYS A 187 26.45 1.17 -3.37
C LYS A 187 25.86 -0.20 -3.06
N LYS A 188 24.65 -0.49 -3.54
CA LYS A 188 24.01 -1.81 -3.40
C LYS A 188 24.72 -2.87 -4.25
N LEU A 189 25.22 -2.51 -5.44
CA LEU A 189 25.97 -3.42 -6.31
C LEU A 189 27.32 -3.79 -5.70
N LEU A 190 27.99 -2.84 -5.05
CA LEU A 190 29.29 -3.03 -4.38
C LEU A 190 29.22 -3.80 -3.05
N ARG A 191 28.01 -3.98 -2.51
CA ARG A 191 27.75 -4.72 -1.25
C ARG A 191 27.25 -6.14 -1.47
N LYS A 192 26.99 -6.54 -2.71
CA LYS A 192 26.74 -7.93 -3.11
C LYS A 192 28.05 -8.55 -3.57
#